data_AF-A0A3A8UCG3-F1
#
_entry.id   AF-A0A3A8UCG3-F1
#
_cell.length_a   1.000
_cell.length_b   1.000
_cell.length_c   1.000
_cell.angle_alpha   90.00
_cell.angle_beta   90.00
_cell.angle_gamma   90.00
#
_symmetry.space_group_name_H-M   'P 1'
#
loop_
_entity.id
_entity.type
_entity.pdbx_description
1 polymer ?
#
loop_
_entity_poly.entity_id
_entity_poly.type
_entity_poly.pdbx_seq_one_letter_code
_entity_poly.pdbx_strand_id
1 'polypeptide(L)'
;MLFSRAEKFRKNKKIVTLQVRILKKQKTGNTPDGRGKRAFLSAPAALTLEAAMCLTLFIFASVCLILPMKIMNTERMVQASLEELGEDFSKYAYVENALENNKIFAVSGAGDFAKEFCRHLVSGAARVYAQAQVMERIDTDAVRKVNLLRAQVLEDGETIDLILDYEIRLPFPVLGLPALQRTARCCRRAWIGKPGKDYSGNGGQAGKEEDPVVYVGKNSTRYHKSRSCHYLANNLKAVSKAQAAELRNGSGGKYHPCAVCGGSAGDTVYIMPNGSSYHSGKYCSAIVAYARAVRMSEAEHLGACSYCGK
;
A
#
# COMPACT_ATOMS: atom_id res chain seq x y z
N MET A 1 101.43 43.88 65.18
CA MET A 1 101.87 45.10 64.48
C MET A 1 102.21 44.66 63.07
N LEU A 2 101.58 45.07 61.98
CA LEU A 2 101.09 46.40 61.60
C LEU A 2 99.77 46.30 60.82
N PHE A 3 98.95 47.33 61.04
CA PHE A 3 97.69 47.69 60.39
C PHE A 3 97.84 47.78 58.86
N SER A 4 96.83 47.49 58.04
CA SER A 4 95.73 48.41 57.65
C SER A 4 95.05 47.77 56.42
N ARG A 5 93.82 48.04 56.01
CA ARG A 5 92.64 48.72 56.54
C ARG A 5 91.54 48.39 55.50
N ALA A 6 90.39 47.94 55.97
CA ALA A 6 89.26 47.59 55.11
C ALA A 6 88.67 48.82 54.40
N GLU A 7 88.31 48.68 53.13
CA GLU A 7 87.45 49.63 52.42
C GLU A 7 86.08 49.03 52.08
N LYS A 8 85.08 49.87 52.32
CA LYS A 8 83.66 49.60 52.42
C LYS A 8 83.02 49.40 51.04
N PHE A 9 82.26 48.31 50.89
CA PHE A 9 81.37 48.09 49.76
C PHE A 9 80.20 49.08 49.77
N ARG A 10 80.13 49.96 48.77
CA ARG A 10 78.98 50.84 48.51
C ARG A 10 78.02 50.15 47.55
N LYS A 11 76.88 49.66 48.05
CA LYS A 11 75.78 49.07 47.26
C LYS A 11 75.08 50.15 46.45
N ASN A 12 75.19 50.10 45.12
CA ASN A 12 74.27 50.79 44.22
C ASN A 12 73.20 49.81 43.73
N LYS A 13 71.95 50.04 44.14
CA LYS A 13 70.77 49.32 43.68
C LYS A 13 70.58 49.56 42.18
N LYS A 14 70.72 48.52 41.37
CA LYS A 14 70.36 48.53 39.95
C LYS A 14 68.87 48.18 39.81
N ILE A 15 68.13 49.10 39.21
CA ILE A 15 66.73 48.95 38.80
C ILE A 15 66.64 47.73 37.87
N VAL A 16 65.84 46.74 38.27
CA VAL A 16 65.63 45.51 37.48
C VAL A 16 64.43 45.75 36.58
N THR A 17 64.68 46.08 35.31
CA THR A 17 63.67 45.93 34.26
C THR A 17 63.58 44.45 33.88
N LEU A 18 62.36 43.95 33.74
CA LEU A 18 62.02 42.58 33.32
C LEU A 18 62.78 42.20 32.05
N GLN A 19 63.83 41.39 32.19
CA GLN A 19 64.51 40.78 31.05
C GLN A 19 63.68 39.61 30.54
N VAL A 20 62.94 39.81 29.44
CA VAL A 20 62.61 38.71 28.54
C VAL A 20 63.92 38.20 27.96
N ARG A 21 64.36 37.02 28.38
CA ARG A 21 65.56 36.37 27.83
C ARG A 21 65.31 36.01 26.37
N ILE A 22 65.71 36.89 25.45
CA ILE A 22 65.92 36.50 24.05
C ILE A 22 67.28 35.80 24.01
N LEU A 23 67.28 34.48 23.79
CA LEU A 23 68.49 33.69 23.64
C LEU A 23 69.27 34.15 22.39
N LYS A 24 70.38 34.87 22.60
CA LYS A 24 71.40 35.12 21.58
C LYS A 24 72.03 33.79 21.19
N LYS A 25 71.78 33.34 19.95
CA LYS A 25 72.53 32.25 19.31
C LYS A 25 73.98 32.69 19.13
N GLN A 26 74.89 32.20 19.98
CA GLN A 26 76.32 32.28 19.70
C GLN A 26 76.67 31.24 18.62
N LYS A 27 77.12 31.72 17.46
CA LYS A 27 77.86 30.92 16.49
C LYS A 27 79.31 30.83 16.98
N THR A 28 79.72 29.67 17.46
CA THR A 28 81.13 29.31 17.58
C THR A 28 81.42 28.24 16.53
N GLY A 29 82.36 28.57 15.65
CA GLY A 29 82.73 27.76 14.49
C GLY A 29 83.70 26.63 14.82
N ASN A 30 83.61 25.64 13.92
CA ASN A 30 84.60 24.65 13.50
C ASN A 30 84.88 23.41 14.37
N THR A 31 84.09 22.37 14.06
CA THR A 31 84.47 20.99 13.67
C THR A 31 85.44 20.20 14.55
N PRO A 32 85.03 18.97 14.92
CA PRO A 32 85.30 17.86 14.01
C PRO A 32 84.02 17.15 13.55
N ASP A 33 84.04 16.75 12.27
CA ASP A 33 83.20 15.75 11.61
C ASP A 33 81.88 15.37 12.32
N GLY A 34 80.88 16.24 12.16
CA GLY A 34 79.56 16.02 12.70
C GLY A 34 78.74 15.07 11.83
N ARG A 35 78.81 13.75 12.10
CA ARG A 35 77.60 12.92 11.95
C ARG A 35 76.62 13.34 13.03
N GLY A 36 75.97 14.47 12.81
CA GLY A 36 74.77 14.84 13.53
C GLY A 36 73.75 13.75 13.27
N LYS A 37 73.67 12.78 14.18
CA LYS A 37 72.51 11.90 14.26
C LYS A 37 71.34 12.84 14.50
N ARG A 38 70.63 13.19 13.43
CA ARG A 38 69.27 13.71 13.52
C ARG A 38 68.55 12.65 14.34
N ALA A 39 68.32 12.91 15.62
CA ALA A 39 67.38 12.13 16.40
C ALA A 39 66.02 12.44 15.79
N PHE A 40 65.70 11.74 14.69
CA PHE A 40 64.32 11.48 14.35
C PHE A 40 63.75 10.86 15.61
N LEU A 41 62.81 11.56 16.25
CA LEU A 41 61.92 10.97 17.23
C LEU A 41 61.17 9.86 16.48
N SER A 42 61.77 8.67 16.43
CA SER A 42 61.12 7.45 15.99
C SER A 42 60.21 7.03 17.13
N ALA A 43 59.13 7.80 17.33
CA ALA A 43 57.99 7.29 18.07
C ALA A 43 57.42 6.15 17.23
N PRO A 44 57.11 4.98 17.82
CA PRO A 44 56.52 3.88 17.08
C PRO A 44 55.12 4.29 16.60
N ALA A 45 55.04 4.84 15.39
CA ALA A 45 53.80 5.19 14.70
C ALA A 45 52.91 3.97 14.40
N ALA A 46 53.38 2.77 14.77
CA ALA A 46 52.65 1.52 14.69
C ALA A 46 51.30 1.58 15.43
N LEU A 47 51.23 2.20 16.61
CA LEU A 47 49.98 2.24 17.39
C LEU A 47 48.90 3.12 16.72
N THR A 48 49.30 4.20 16.05
CA THR A 48 48.39 5.03 15.25
C THR A 48 47.99 4.35 13.94
N LEU A 49 48.90 3.58 13.33
CA LEU A 49 48.64 2.81 12.11
C LEU A 49 47.65 1.67 12.37
N GLU A 50 47.88 0.90 13.44
CA GLU A 50 47.00 -0.18 13.88
C GLU A 50 45.60 0.36 14.19
N ALA A 51 45.49 1.45 14.94
CA ALA A 51 44.21 2.08 15.23
C ALA A 51 43.47 2.54 13.96
N ALA A 52 44.18 3.14 12.99
CA ALA A 52 43.59 3.56 11.72
C ALA A 52 43.12 2.38 10.85
N MET A 53 43.88 1.29 10.82
CA MET A 53 43.50 0.06 10.12
C MET A 53 42.31 -0.63 10.79
N CYS A 54 42.30 -0.74 12.12
CA CYS A 54 41.18 -1.32 12.86
C CYS A 54 39.89 -0.51 12.65
N LEU A 55 39.96 0.82 12.73
CA LEU A 55 38.80 1.69 12.51
C LEU A 55 38.25 1.56 11.10
N THR A 56 39.11 1.58 10.08
CA THR A 56 38.68 1.45 8.68
C THR A 56 38.06 0.09 8.38
N LEU A 57 38.65 -1.00 8.89
CA LEU A 57 38.09 -2.35 8.78
C LEU A 57 36.75 -2.48 9.52
N PHE A 58 36.62 -1.86 10.69
CA PHE A 58 35.37 -1.87 11.45
C PHE A 58 34.24 -1.11 10.73
N ILE A 59 34.53 0.07 10.17
CA ILE A 59 33.56 0.83 9.37
C ILE A 59 33.18 0.03 8.12
N PHE A 60 34.15 -0.55 7.42
CA PHE A 60 33.89 -1.39 6.26
C PHE A 60 33.00 -2.59 6.60
N ALA A 61 33.31 -3.31 7.68
CA ALA A 61 32.49 -4.43 8.16
C ALA A 61 31.07 -4.00 8.52
N SER A 62 30.92 -2.86 9.20
CA SER A 62 29.62 -2.29 9.56
C SER A 62 28.79 -1.98 8.31
N VAL A 63 29.39 -1.39 7.28
CA VAL A 63 28.74 -1.11 6.00
C VAL A 63 28.35 -2.41 5.28
N CYS A 64 29.22 -3.42 5.29
CA CYS A 64 28.92 -4.74 4.73
C CYS A 64 27.72 -5.42 5.43
N LEU A 65 27.58 -5.25 6.74
CA LEU A 65 26.44 -5.78 7.50
C LEU A 65 25.12 -5.04 7.21
N ILE A 66 25.18 -3.76 6.86
CA ILE A 66 24.00 -2.96 6.48
C ILE A 66 23.52 -3.29 5.06
N LEU A 67 24.43 -3.69 4.16
CA LEU A 67 24.13 -3.91 2.75
C LEU A 67 23.00 -4.94 2.50
N PRO A 68 22.97 -6.13 3.13
CA PRO A 68 21.85 -7.06 2.99
C PRO A 68 20.50 -6.47 3.39
N MET A 69 20.46 -5.63 4.43
CA MET A 69 19.20 -4.99 4.85
C MET A 69 18.67 -4.03 3.77
N LYS A 70 19.56 -3.28 3.11
CA LYS A 70 19.18 -2.42 1.99
C LYS A 70 18.64 -3.23 0.81
N ILE A 71 19.34 -4.30 0.43
CA ILE A 71 18.92 -5.21 -0.64
C ILE A 71 17.54 -5.80 -0.33
N MET A 72 17.36 -6.33 0.87
CA MET A 72 16.09 -6.92 1.30
C MET A 72 14.95 -5.89 1.32
N ASN A 73 15.21 -4.64 1.73
CA ASN A 73 14.18 -3.60 1.68
C ASN A 73 13.78 -3.25 0.24
N THR A 74 14.74 -3.18 -0.68
CA THR A 74 14.46 -2.98 -2.12
C THR A 74 13.66 -4.15 -2.69
N GLU A 75 14.06 -5.39 -2.42
CA GLU A 75 13.33 -6.59 -2.86
C GLU A 75 11.90 -6.61 -2.32
N ARG A 76 11.70 -6.25 -1.04
CA ARG A 76 10.38 -6.15 -0.42
C ARG A 76 9.52 -5.08 -1.10
N MET A 77 10.09 -3.92 -1.41
CA MET A 77 9.37 -2.85 -2.13
C MET A 77 8.97 -3.29 -3.52
N VAL A 78 9.88 -3.92 -4.27
CA VAL A 78 9.61 -4.43 -5.61
C VAL A 78 8.51 -5.50 -5.58
N GLN A 79 8.61 -6.47 -4.67
CA GLN A 79 7.59 -7.52 -4.54
C GLN A 79 6.23 -6.93 -4.15
N ALA A 80 6.19 -5.99 -3.20
CA ALA A 80 4.94 -5.35 -2.79
C ALA A 80 4.26 -4.61 -3.95
N SER A 81 5.02 -3.83 -4.73
CA SER A 81 4.51 -3.13 -5.91
C SER A 81 4.00 -4.10 -6.98
N LEU A 82 4.70 -5.22 -7.17
CA LEU A 82 4.30 -6.24 -8.14
C LEU A 82 3.02 -6.98 -7.71
N GLU A 83 2.89 -7.29 -6.42
CA GLU A 83 1.69 -7.92 -5.85
C GLU A 83 0.46 -7.01 -5.90
N GLU A 84 0.63 -5.72 -5.61
CA GLU A 84 -0.43 -4.72 -5.75
C GLU A 84 -0.88 -4.60 -7.21
N LEU A 85 0.07 -4.53 -8.14
CA LEU A 85 -0.25 -4.50 -9.57
C LEU A 85 -0.96 -5.78 -10.02
N GLY A 86 -0.51 -6.94 -9.56
CA GLY A 86 -1.17 -8.22 -9.83
C GLY A 86 -2.59 -8.26 -9.26
N GLU A 87 -2.83 -7.62 -8.11
CA GLU A 87 -4.17 -7.43 -7.57
C GLU A 87 -5.07 -6.64 -8.50
N ASP A 88 -4.59 -5.48 -8.95
CA ASP A 88 -5.33 -4.61 -9.83
C ASP A 88 -5.64 -5.30 -11.17
N PHE A 89 -4.65 -5.99 -11.74
CA PHE A 89 -4.83 -6.76 -12.97
C PHE A 89 -5.90 -7.85 -12.78
N SER A 90 -5.84 -8.57 -11.65
CA SER A 90 -6.81 -9.62 -11.36
C SER A 90 -8.23 -9.09 -11.17
N LYS A 91 -8.40 -7.91 -10.56
CA LYS A 91 -9.71 -7.28 -10.34
C LYS A 91 -10.36 -6.78 -11.61
N TYR A 92 -9.58 -6.23 -12.54
CA TYR A 92 -10.09 -5.59 -13.75
C TYR A 92 -10.07 -6.48 -15.00
N ALA A 93 -9.59 -7.72 -14.90
CA ALA A 93 -9.60 -8.68 -15.99
C ALA A 93 -10.99 -8.88 -16.63
N TYR A 94 -12.09 -8.87 -15.85
CA TYR A 94 -13.45 -9.03 -16.41
C TYR A 94 -13.84 -7.94 -17.43
N VAL A 95 -13.18 -6.78 -17.41
CA VAL A 95 -13.50 -5.65 -18.29
C VAL A 95 -12.97 -5.91 -19.71
N GLU A 96 -11.99 -6.80 -19.89
CA GLU A 96 -11.52 -7.23 -21.22
C GLU A 96 -12.67 -7.83 -22.05
N ASN A 97 -13.42 -8.76 -21.47
CA ASN A 97 -14.61 -9.37 -22.08
C ASN A 97 -15.70 -8.32 -22.41
N ALA A 98 -15.78 -7.21 -21.66
CA ALA A 98 -16.73 -6.14 -21.95
C ALA A 98 -16.29 -5.26 -23.13
N LEU A 99 -14.98 -5.12 -23.35
CA LEU A 99 -14.36 -4.35 -24.44
C LEU A 99 -14.39 -5.09 -25.77
N GLU A 100 -14.11 -6.41 -25.78
CA GLU A 100 -14.22 -7.23 -27.00
C GLU A 100 -15.65 -7.20 -27.58
N ASN A 101 -16.65 -7.08 -26.69
CA ASN A 101 -18.06 -6.93 -27.08
C ASN A 101 -18.45 -5.49 -27.48
N ASN A 102 -17.49 -4.58 -27.69
CA ASN A 102 -17.69 -3.17 -28.06
C ASN A 102 -18.54 -2.36 -27.05
N LYS A 103 -18.67 -2.82 -25.80
CA LYS A 103 -19.44 -2.16 -24.73
C LYS A 103 -18.54 -1.36 -23.78
N ILE A 104 -17.61 -0.59 -24.35
CA ILE A 104 -16.59 0.23 -23.65
C ILE A 104 -17.22 1.16 -22.59
N PHE A 105 -18.45 1.61 -22.83
CA PHE A 105 -19.15 2.59 -22.00
C PHE A 105 -20.12 1.99 -20.96
N ALA A 106 -20.30 0.67 -20.92
CA ALA A 106 -21.39 0.06 -20.15
C ALA A 106 -20.97 -0.54 -18.79
N VAL A 107 -19.69 -0.51 -18.42
CA VAL A 107 -19.26 -0.94 -17.07
C VAL A 107 -19.47 0.21 -16.09
N SER A 108 -20.72 0.37 -15.63
CA SER A 108 -21.07 1.31 -14.57
C SER A 108 -20.27 0.97 -13.30
N GLY A 109 -19.31 1.82 -12.92
CA GLY A 109 -18.47 1.65 -11.74
C GLY A 109 -16.98 1.41 -11.99
N ALA A 110 -16.54 1.29 -13.25
CA ALA A 110 -15.11 1.20 -13.58
C ALA A 110 -14.44 2.59 -13.52
N GLY A 111 -13.49 2.77 -12.60
CA GLY A 111 -12.67 3.97 -12.51
C GLY A 111 -11.72 4.15 -13.71
N ASP A 112 -11.09 5.31 -13.82
CA ASP A 112 -10.23 5.65 -14.97
C ASP A 112 -9.04 4.70 -15.13
N PHE A 113 -8.49 4.20 -14.01
CA PHE A 113 -7.43 3.19 -14.01
C PHE A 113 -7.85 1.89 -14.71
N ALA A 114 -9.08 1.41 -14.47
CA ALA A 114 -9.57 0.16 -15.07
C ALA A 114 -9.70 0.28 -16.59
N LYS A 115 -10.14 1.45 -17.07
CA LYS A 115 -10.27 1.74 -18.51
C LYS A 115 -8.90 1.78 -19.18
N GLU A 116 -7.94 2.45 -18.56
CA GLU A 116 -6.58 2.56 -19.10
C GLU A 116 -5.87 1.21 -19.12
N PHE A 117 -6.00 0.43 -18.04
CA PHE A 117 -5.53 -0.95 -17.98
C PHE A 117 -6.07 -1.78 -19.15
N CYS A 118 -7.39 -1.77 -19.38
CA CYS A 118 -7.96 -2.59 -20.43
C CYS A 118 -7.60 -2.13 -21.84
N ARG A 119 -7.41 -0.82 -22.06
CA ARG A 119 -6.87 -0.30 -23.31
C ARG A 119 -5.48 -0.89 -23.60
N HIS A 120 -4.64 -0.99 -22.58
CA HIS A 120 -3.31 -1.60 -22.69
C HIS A 120 -3.35 -3.12 -22.85
N LEU A 121 -4.33 -3.79 -22.23
CA LEU A 121 -4.54 -5.22 -22.38
C LEU A 121 -4.94 -5.60 -23.81
N VAL A 122 -6.00 -4.99 -24.35
CA VAL A 122 -6.52 -5.24 -25.70
C VAL A 122 -5.50 -4.87 -26.79
N SER A 123 -4.68 -3.83 -26.56
CA SER A 123 -3.61 -3.45 -27.49
C SER A 123 -2.36 -4.33 -27.42
N GLY A 124 -2.33 -5.35 -26.55
CA GLY A 124 -1.15 -6.19 -26.31
C GLY A 124 0.00 -5.45 -25.60
N ALA A 125 -0.24 -4.25 -25.11
CA ALA A 125 0.71 -3.38 -24.41
C ALA A 125 0.71 -3.59 -22.89
N ALA A 126 0.03 -4.61 -22.36
CA ALA A 126 -0.10 -4.89 -20.92
C ALA A 126 1.27 -4.98 -20.21
N ARG A 127 2.26 -5.60 -20.85
CA ARG A 127 3.63 -5.73 -20.31
C ARG A 127 4.32 -4.37 -20.12
N VAL A 128 4.18 -3.49 -21.11
CA VAL A 128 4.78 -2.15 -21.09
C VAL A 128 4.08 -1.27 -20.05
N TYR A 129 2.76 -1.37 -19.97
CA TYR A 129 1.98 -0.69 -18.94
C TYR A 129 2.35 -1.15 -17.53
N ALA A 130 2.46 -2.47 -17.32
CA ALA A 130 2.90 -3.05 -16.06
C ALA A 130 4.31 -2.56 -15.68
N GLN A 131 5.23 -2.49 -16.64
CA GLN A 131 6.58 -1.97 -16.42
C GLN A 131 6.57 -0.51 -15.99
N ALA A 132 5.80 0.34 -16.67
CA ALA A 132 5.68 1.76 -16.33
C ALA A 132 5.11 1.96 -14.91
N GLN A 133 4.06 1.22 -14.56
CA GLN A 133 3.44 1.27 -13.23
C GLN A 133 4.39 0.83 -12.11
N VAL A 134 5.18 -0.22 -12.36
CA VAL A 134 6.19 -0.69 -11.40
C VAL A 134 7.31 0.34 -11.24
N MET A 135 7.75 0.97 -12.33
CA MET A 135 8.80 2.00 -12.30
C MET A 135 8.36 3.31 -11.62
N GLU A 136 7.07 3.65 -11.64
CA GLU A 136 6.53 4.81 -10.92
C GLU A 136 6.57 4.60 -9.39
N ARG A 137 6.45 3.35 -8.93
CA ARG A 137 6.34 3.00 -7.50
C ARG A 137 7.67 2.62 -6.84
N ILE A 138 8.73 2.39 -7.62
CA ILE A 138 10.04 1.93 -7.14
C ILE A 138 11.07 3.05 -7.26
N ASP A 139 12.00 3.10 -6.29
CA ASP A 139 13.17 3.97 -6.36
C ASP A 139 14.09 3.59 -7.54
N THR A 140 14.16 4.47 -8.53
CA THR A 140 14.93 4.30 -9.76
C THR A 140 16.44 4.44 -9.57
N ASP A 141 16.93 4.95 -8.45
CA ASP A 141 18.37 5.01 -8.19
C ASP A 141 18.93 3.65 -7.76
N ALA A 142 18.16 2.92 -6.93
CA ALA A 142 18.53 1.61 -6.40
C ALA A 142 18.33 0.48 -7.41
N VAL A 143 17.37 0.61 -8.32
CA VAL A 143 16.95 -0.45 -9.26
C VAL A 143 17.22 -0.06 -10.71
N ARG A 144 17.79 -0.98 -11.49
CA ARG A 144 18.14 -0.81 -12.91
C ARG A 144 17.61 -1.95 -13.76
N LYS A 145 17.58 -1.73 -15.08
CA LYS A 145 17.21 -2.73 -16.12
C LYS A 145 15.92 -3.51 -15.83
N VAL A 146 14.91 -2.81 -15.32
CA VAL A 146 13.59 -3.36 -15.04
C VAL A 146 12.95 -3.82 -16.35
N ASN A 147 12.53 -5.08 -16.44
CA ASN A 147 11.83 -5.61 -17.61
C ASN A 147 10.79 -6.69 -17.22
N LEU A 148 9.69 -6.76 -17.96
CA LEU A 148 8.64 -7.79 -17.80
C LEU A 148 8.48 -8.66 -19.06
N LEU A 149 9.58 -8.98 -19.74
CA LEU A 149 9.53 -9.71 -21.02
C LEU A 149 8.88 -11.09 -20.89
N ARG A 150 9.01 -11.71 -19.70
CA ARG A 150 8.50 -13.05 -19.40
C ARG A 150 7.08 -13.05 -18.80
N ALA A 151 6.45 -11.88 -18.65
CA ALA A 151 5.11 -11.80 -18.08
C ALA A 151 4.06 -12.35 -19.04
N GLN A 152 3.11 -13.14 -18.53
CA GLN A 152 1.96 -13.66 -19.26
C GLN A 152 0.71 -13.06 -18.64
N VAL A 153 -0.12 -12.42 -19.45
CA VAL A 153 -1.34 -11.79 -18.97
C VAL A 153 -2.48 -12.40 -19.77
N LEU A 154 -3.27 -13.25 -19.12
CA LEU A 154 -4.46 -13.89 -19.68
C LEU A 154 -4.20 -14.71 -20.96
N GLU A 155 -2.98 -15.24 -21.16
CA GLU A 155 -2.67 -16.11 -22.30
C GLU A 155 -3.48 -17.42 -22.28
N ASP A 156 -3.82 -17.92 -21.10
CA ASP A 156 -4.71 -19.08 -20.87
C ASP A 156 -6.17 -18.67 -20.60
N GLY A 157 -6.48 -17.37 -20.63
CA GLY A 157 -7.79 -16.81 -20.33
C GLY A 157 -8.17 -16.75 -18.84
N GLU A 158 -7.31 -17.22 -17.92
CA GLU A 158 -7.66 -17.27 -16.49
C GLU A 158 -6.57 -16.72 -15.56
N THR A 159 -5.30 -16.72 -15.97
CA THR A 159 -4.19 -16.40 -15.07
C THR A 159 -3.40 -15.19 -15.54
N ILE A 160 -2.86 -14.48 -14.55
CA ILE A 160 -1.97 -13.34 -14.73
C ILE A 160 -0.69 -13.70 -14.00
N ASP A 161 0.39 -13.85 -14.76
CA ASP A 161 1.73 -14.17 -14.27
C ASP A 161 2.69 -13.03 -14.62
N LEU A 162 2.92 -12.15 -13.66
CA LEU A 162 3.86 -11.04 -13.80
C LEU A 162 5.24 -11.48 -13.32
N ILE A 163 6.21 -11.51 -14.23
CA ILE A 163 7.61 -11.82 -13.93
C ILE A 163 8.45 -10.59 -14.24
N LEU A 164 9.06 -10.02 -13.20
CA LEU A 164 9.87 -8.83 -13.25
C LEU A 164 11.34 -9.17 -13.06
N ASP A 165 12.16 -8.89 -14.06
CA ASP A 165 13.62 -9.01 -13.98
C ASP A 165 14.25 -7.63 -13.80
N TYR A 166 15.15 -7.51 -12.82
CA TYR A 166 15.76 -6.24 -12.46
C TYR A 166 17.15 -6.42 -11.83
N GLU A 167 17.92 -5.34 -11.80
CA GLU A 167 19.24 -5.25 -11.20
C GLU A 167 19.23 -4.32 -10.00
N ILE A 168 19.70 -4.78 -8.84
CA ILE A 168 19.93 -3.91 -7.68
C ILE A 168 21.35 -3.36 -7.74
N ARG A 169 21.50 -2.04 -7.72
CA ARG A 169 22.81 -1.37 -7.69
C ARG A 169 23.44 -1.55 -6.31
N LEU A 170 24.67 -2.06 -6.28
CA LEU A 170 25.45 -2.10 -5.05
C LEU A 170 26.11 -0.73 -4.81
N PRO A 171 26.18 -0.24 -3.56
CA PRO A 171 26.79 1.05 -3.24
C PRO A 171 28.30 1.07 -3.55
N PHE A 172 28.93 -0.10 -3.53
CA PHE A 172 30.29 -0.33 -4.00
C PHE A 172 30.38 -1.75 -4.55
N PRO A 173 31.26 -2.03 -5.53
CA PRO A 173 31.43 -3.37 -6.07
C PRO A 173 32.01 -4.30 -5.01
N VAL A 174 31.19 -5.21 -4.48
CA VAL A 174 31.66 -6.28 -3.60
C VAL A 174 32.13 -7.42 -4.50
N LEU A 175 33.40 -7.83 -4.37
CA LEU A 175 33.99 -8.93 -5.16
C LEU A 175 33.90 -8.74 -6.69
N GLY A 176 33.93 -7.49 -7.17
CA GLY A 176 33.88 -7.17 -8.60
C GLY A 176 32.48 -7.23 -9.22
N LEU A 177 31.42 -7.45 -8.43
CA LEU A 177 30.04 -7.39 -8.91
C LEU A 177 29.50 -5.95 -8.79
N PRO A 178 29.18 -5.26 -9.91
CA PRO A 178 28.67 -3.89 -9.86
C PRO A 178 27.16 -3.83 -9.52
N ALA A 179 26.42 -4.92 -9.78
CA ALA A 179 24.99 -5.02 -9.56
C ALA A 179 24.56 -6.47 -9.33
N LEU A 180 23.39 -6.65 -8.74
CA LEU A 180 22.84 -7.94 -8.35
C LEU A 180 21.56 -8.23 -9.15
N GLN A 181 21.59 -9.29 -9.96
CA GLN A 181 20.43 -9.73 -10.73
C GLN A 181 19.36 -10.31 -9.82
N ARG A 182 18.11 -9.90 -10.02
CA ARG A 182 16.95 -10.35 -9.26
C ARG A 182 15.74 -10.53 -10.14
N THR A 183 14.86 -11.41 -9.67
CA THR A 183 13.56 -11.68 -10.27
C THR A 183 12.50 -11.61 -9.17
N ALA A 184 11.42 -10.88 -9.42
CA ALA A 184 10.20 -10.91 -8.62
C ALA A 184 9.07 -11.51 -9.46
N ARG A 185 8.19 -12.28 -8.84
CA ARG A 185 7.06 -12.93 -9.53
C ARG A 185 5.79 -12.77 -8.72
N CYS A 186 4.70 -12.45 -9.42
CA CYS A 186 3.35 -12.46 -8.89
C CYS A 186 2.46 -13.24 -9.85
N CYS A 187 1.95 -14.39 -9.41
CA CYS A 187 1.00 -15.19 -10.18
C CYS A 187 -0.35 -15.19 -9.46
N ARG A 188 -1.39 -14.72 -10.14
CA ARG A 188 -2.76 -14.62 -9.61
C ARG A 188 -3.77 -15.06 -10.65
N ARG A 189 -4.86 -15.64 -10.17
CA ARG A 189 -6.03 -15.93 -11.02
C ARG A 189 -6.85 -14.67 -11.21
N ALA A 190 -7.21 -14.40 -12.45
CA ALA A 190 -8.07 -13.29 -12.82
C ALA A 190 -9.51 -13.47 -12.34
N TRP A 191 -10.13 -12.38 -11.92
CA TRP A 191 -11.58 -12.32 -11.74
C TRP A 191 -12.24 -12.08 -13.10
N ILE A 192 -12.64 -13.17 -13.75
CA ILE A 192 -13.32 -13.17 -15.06
C ILE A 192 -14.86 -13.19 -14.94
N GLY A 193 -15.39 -13.10 -13.72
CA GLY A 193 -16.82 -13.26 -13.44
C GLY A 193 -17.30 -14.71 -13.52
N LYS A 194 -18.61 -14.93 -13.41
CA LYS A 194 -19.23 -16.23 -13.70
C LYS A 194 -19.83 -16.19 -15.10
N PRO A 195 -19.60 -17.19 -15.97
CA PRO A 195 -20.32 -17.29 -17.22
C PRO A 195 -21.83 -17.36 -16.92
N GLY A 196 -22.61 -16.48 -17.55
CA GLY A 196 -24.08 -16.48 -17.47
C GLY A 196 -24.75 -15.48 -16.52
N LYS A 197 -24.09 -14.37 -16.15
CA LYS A 197 -24.78 -13.23 -15.52
C LYS A 197 -24.43 -11.92 -16.20
N ASP A 198 -25.06 -11.70 -17.35
CA ASP A 198 -25.19 -10.37 -17.92
C ASP A 198 -26.08 -9.55 -16.97
N TYR A 199 -25.48 -8.67 -16.18
CA TYR A 199 -26.22 -7.66 -15.40
C TYR A 199 -26.71 -6.50 -16.29
N SER A 200 -26.45 -6.54 -17.60
CA SER A 200 -27.09 -5.64 -18.55
C SER A 200 -28.54 -6.09 -18.73
N GLY A 201 -29.46 -5.31 -18.17
CA GLY A 201 -30.87 -5.38 -18.55
C GLY A 201 -31.02 -5.06 -20.03
N ASN A 202 -30.91 -6.08 -20.87
CA ASN A 202 -31.66 -6.30 -22.10
C ASN A 202 -31.19 -7.61 -22.73
N GLY A 203 -32.16 -8.51 -22.93
CA GLY A 203 -31.94 -9.91 -23.23
C GLY A 203 -31.21 -10.22 -24.53
N GLY A 204 -30.64 -11.42 -24.56
CA GLY A 204 -30.08 -12.06 -25.75
C GLY A 204 -29.79 -13.53 -25.44
N GLN A 205 -30.71 -14.39 -25.84
CA GLN A 205 -30.70 -15.85 -25.67
C GLN A 205 -29.39 -16.53 -26.12
N ALA A 206 -28.89 -17.45 -25.29
CA ALA A 206 -28.13 -18.61 -25.74
C ALA A 206 -28.59 -19.82 -24.92
N GLY A 207 -29.15 -20.81 -25.62
CA GLY A 207 -29.95 -21.89 -25.06
C GLY A 207 -29.25 -22.73 -24.00
N LYS A 208 -29.90 -22.79 -22.83
CA LYS A 208 -30.02 -23.90 -21.89
C LYS A 208 -31.33 -23.63 -21.15
N GLU A 209 -32.10 -24.67 -20.86
CA GLU A 209 -33.42 -24.64 -20.18
C GLU A 209 -33.66 -23.34 -19.42
N GLU A 210 -34.72 -22.60 -19.79
CA GLU A 210 -35.09 -21.36 -19.11
C GLU A 210 -35.33 -21.67 -17.63
N ASP A 211 -34.29 -21.45 -16.82
CA ASP A 211 -34.33 -21.57 -15.37
C ASP A 211 -34.55 -20.17 -14.82
N PRO A 212 -35.82 -19.73 -14.70
CA PRO A 212 -36.13 -18.35 -14.37
C PRO A 212 -35.60 -18.00 -12.98
N VAL A 213 -35.13 -16.77 -12.83
CA VAL A 213 -34.69 -16.28 -11.53
C VAL A 213 -35.93 -15.98 -10.67
N VAL A 214 -36.00 -16.60 -9.51
CA VAL A 214 -37.03 -16.37 -8.48
C VAL A 214 -36.41 -15.80 -7.21
N TYR A 215 -37.25 -15.23 -6.36
CA TYR A 215 -36.83 -14.58 -5.12
C TYR A 215 -37.34 -15.35 -3.90
N VAL A 216 -36.45 -15.55 -2.93
CA VAL A 216 -36.71 -16.33 -1.71
C VAL A 216 -36.34 -15.45 -0.52
N GLY A 217 -37.22 -15.41 0.48
CA GLY A 217 -37.01 -14.69 1.74
C GLY A 217 -36.10 -15.48 2.70
N LYS A 218 -35.73 -14.90 3.84
CA LYS A 218 -34.79 -15.55 4.79
C LYS A 218 -35.27 -16.92 5.27
N ASN A 219 -36.57 -17.04 5.59
CA ASN A 219 -37.24 -18.27 6.04
C ASN A 219 -38.53 -18.51 5.22
N SER A 220 -38.51 -18.28 3.91
CA SER A 220 -39.73 -18.41 3.10
C SER A 220 -40.01 -19.87 2.71
N THR A 221 -41.24 -20.31 2.93
CA THR A 221 -41.75 -21.61 2.43
C THR A 221 -42.16 -21.59 0.96
N ARG A 222 -42.11 -20.40 0.34
CA ARG A 222 -42.56 -20.15 -1.03
C ARG A 222 -41.56 -19.28 -1.79
N TYR A 223 -41.46 -19.50 -3.09
CA TYR A 223 -40.71 -18.62 -3.98
C TYR A 223 -41.61 -17.55 -4.60
N HIS A 224 -41.00 -16.42 -4.97
CA HIS A 224 -41.67 -15.26 -5.55
C HIS A 224 -41.08 -14.93 -6.92
N LYS A 225 -41.90 -14.70 -7.96
CA LYS A 225 -41.39 -14.23 -9.27
C LYS A 225 -40.97 -12.75 -9.24
N SER A 226 -41.54 -11.95 -8.34
CA SER A 226 -41.24 -10.51 -8.23
C SER A 226 -40.59 -10.16 -6.88
N ARG A 227 -39.53 -9.36 -6.93
CA ARG A 227 -38.83 -8.81 -5.76
C ARG A 227 -39.71 -7.89 -4.92
N SER A 228 -40.68 -7.23 -5.56
CA SER A 228 -41.62 -6.28 -4.96
C SER A 228 -42.93 -6.92 -4.49
N CYS A 229 -43.00 -8.26 -4.44
CA CYS A 229 -44.17 -8.95 -3.90
C CYS A 229 -44.49 -8.46 -2.48
N HIS A 230 -45.77 -8.24 -2.18
CA HIS A 230 -46.25 -7.80 -0.86
C HIS A 230 -45.79 -8.72 0.29
N TYR A 231 -45.57 -10.02 0.02
CA TYR A 231 -45.06 -10.99 1.00
C TYR A 231 -43.54 -10.99 1.16
N LEU A 232 -42.80 -10.29 0.30
CA LEU A 232 -41.35 -10.29 0.25
C LEU A 232 -40.73 -8.91 0.50
N ALA A 233 -41.44 -7.83 0.16
CA ALA A 233 -40.98 -6.46 0.33
C ALA A 233 -42.00 -5.65 1.14
N ASN A 234 -41.48 -4.88 2.10
CA ASN A 234 -42.28 -3.98 2.90
C ASN A 234 -42.56 -2.69 2.12
N ASN A 235 -43.83 -2.30 2.04
CA ASN A 235 -44.24 -1.03 1.44
C ASN A 235 -44.06 0.11 2.46
N LEU A 236 -43.03 0.93 2.26
CA LEU A 236 -42.68 2.05 3.13
C LEU A 236 -43.19 3.36 2.55
N LYS A 237 -43.92 4.14 3.36
CA LYS A 237 -44.31 5.52 3.05
C LYS A 237 -43.51 6.48 3.92
N ALA A 238 -42.92 7.50 3.30
CA ALA A 238 -42.27 8.60 4.02
C ALA A 238 -43.33 9.64 4.40
N VAL A 239 -43.39 9.99 5.68
CA VAL A 239 -44.31 11.00 6.22
C VAL A 239 -43.56 11.87 7.24
N SER A 240 -44.05 13.07 7.50
CA SER A 240 -43.49 13.85 8.62
C SER A 240 -43.89 13.22 9.95
N LYS A 241 -43.09 13.46 11.00
CA LYS A 241 -43.36 12.95 12.34
C LYS A 241 -44.69 13.47 12.90
N ALA A 242 -45.06 14.71 12.57
CA ALA A 242 -46.35 15.28 12.92
C ALA A 242 -47.50 14.52 12.24
N GLN A 243 -47.38 14.25 10.93
CA GLN A 243 -48.38 13.48 10.18
C GLN A 243 -48.50 12.03 10.69
N ALA A 244 -47.40 11.42 11.11
CA ALA A 244 -47.42 10.06 11.67
C ALA A 244 -48.28 9.94 12.95
N ALA A 245 -48.42 11.02 13.73
CA ALA A 245 -49.26 11.04 14.93
C ALA A 245 -50.77 11.06 14.61
N GLU A 246 -51.15 11.65 13.48
CA GLU A 246 -52.53 11.76 13.00
C GLU A 246 -52.97 10.50 12.25
N LEU A 247 -52.05 9.91 11.47
CA LEU A 247 -52.34 8.72 10.69
C LEU A 247 -52.62 7.50 11.58
N ARG A 248 -53.43 6.59 11.02
CA ARG A 248 -53.71 5.27 11.61
C ARG A 248 -53.24 4.18 10.65
N ASN A 249 -52.89 3.03 11.19
CA ASN A 249 -52.58 1.85 10.39
C ASN A 249 -53.86 1.19 9.85
N GLY A 250 -53.71 0.17 9.00
CA GLY A 250 -54.83 -0.57 8.41
C GLY A 250 -55.78 -1.21 9.43
N SER A 251 -55.38 -1.35 10.69
CA SER A 251 -56.19 -1.84 11.80
C SER A 251 -56.76 -0.74 12.69
N GLY A 252 -56.60 0.54 12.32
CA GLY A 252 -57.10 1.70 13.08
C GLY A 252 -56.22 2.12 14.26
N GLY A 253 -55.06 1.48 14.47
CA GLY A 253 -54.12 1.78 15.55
C GLY A 253 -53.18 2.95 15.25
N LYS A 254 -52.59 3.54 16.31
CA LYS A 254 -51.57 4.59 16.20
C LYS A 254 -50.20 4.00 15.86
N TYR A 255 -49.34 4.80 15.22
CA TYR A 255 -47.94 4.43 14.99
C TYR A 255 -47.07 4.78 16.20
N HIS A 256 -46.32 3.81 16.69
CA HIS A 256 -45.40 3.95 17.82
C HIS A 256 -43.94 4.01 17.36
N PRO A 257 -43.01 4.58 18.14
CA PRO A 257 -41.59 4.53 17.79
C PRO A 257 -41.10 3.09 17.72
N CYS A 258 -40.35 2.76 16.67
CA CYS A 258 -39.63 1.48 16.61
C CYS A 258 -38.65 1.33 17.77
N ALA A 259 -38.61 0.17 18.43
CA ALA A 259 -37.68 -0.11 19.52
C ALA A 259 -36.19 0.00 19.12
N VAL A 260 -35.86 -0.26 17.85
CA VAL A 260 -34.47 -0.26 17.36
C VAL A 260 -34.02 1.12 16.90
N CYS A 261 -34.89 1.87 16.20
CA CYS A 261 -34.48 3.10 15.51
C CYS A 261 -35.31 4.34 15.86
N GLY A 262 -36.38 4.18 16.67
CA GLY A 262 -37.32 5.24 17.00
C GLY A 262 -36.71 6.38 17.82
N GLY A 263 -35.66 6.11 18.60
CA GLY A 263 -34.93 7.14 19.36
C GLY A 263 -34.15 8.13 18.49
N SER A 264 -33.77 7.71 17.28
CA SER A 264 -33.03 8.53 16.31
C SER A 264 -33.93 9.10 15.20
N ALA A 265 -35.24 9.15 15.44
CA ALA A 265 -36.20 9.62 14.45
C ALA A 265 -36.13 11.15 14.30
N GLY A 266 -35.67 11.59 13.12
CA GLY A 266 -35.72 12.98 12.67
C GLY A 266 -37.14 13.41 12.26
N ASP A 267 -37.22 14.47 11.48
CA ASP A 267 -38.51 15.07 11.09
C ASP A 267 -39.30 14.22 10.07
N THR A 268 -38.58 13.47 9.22
CA THR A 268 -39.16 12.49 8.31
C THR A 268 -39.06 11.09 8.91
N VAL A 269 -40.19 10.38 8.97
CA VAL A 269 -40.28 9.00 9.44
C VAL A 269 -40.90 8.10 8.38
N TYR A 270 -40.57 6.82 8.44
CA TYR A 270 -41.08 5.80 7.54
C TYR A 270 -42.11 4.94 8.26
N ILE A 271 -43.32 4.88 7.70
CA ILE A 271 -44.41 4.05 8.21
C ILE A 271 -44.75 2.97 7.20
N MET A 272 -45.25 1.84 7.69
CA MET A 272 -45.82 0.77 6.88
C MET A 272 -47.35 0.81 7.04
N PRO A 273 -48.15 0.74 5.96
CA PRO A 273 -49.61 0.80 6.06
C PRO A 273 -50.23 -0.20 7.05
N ASN A 274 -49.65 -1.40 7.13
CA ASN A 274 -50.10 -2.47 8.03
C ASN A 274 -49.19 -2.64 9.26
N GLY A 275 -48.24 -1.74 9.48
CA GLY A 275 -47.33 -1.77 10.62
C GLY A 275 -47.89 -1.00 11.83
N SER A 276 -47.40 -1.31 13.03
CA SER A 276 -47.71 -0.57 14.26
C SER A 276 -46.67 0.48 14.61
N SER A 277 -45.54 0.51 13.91
CA SER A 277 -44.38 1.33 14.28
C SER A 277 -43.88 2.21 13.14
N TYR A 278 -43.34 3.38 13.51
CA TYR A 278 -42.61 4.26 12.60
C TYR A 278 -41.09 4.09 12.79
N HIS A 279 -40.35 4.30 11.71
CA HIS A 279 -38.91 4.07 11.63
C HIS A 279 -38.17 5.34 11.20
N SER A 280 -36.96 5.55 11.71
CA SER A 280 -36.13 6.72 11.33
C SER A 280 -35.52 6.60 9.93
N GLY A 281 -35.36 5.38 9.41
CA GLY A 281 -34.73 5.13 8.10
C GLY A 281 -35.25 3.87 7.41
N LYS A 282 -35.12 3.82 6.09
CA LYS A 282 -35.54 2.69 5.24
C LYS A 282 -34.75 1.40 5.51
N TYR A 283 -33.55 1.53 6.07
CA TYR A 283 -32.61 0.43 6.31
C TYR A 283 -32.60 -0.06 7.77
N CYS A 284 -33.66 0.21 8.55
CA CYS A 284 -33.76 -0.30 9.91
C CYS A 284 -33.85 -1.84 9.89
N SER A 285 -33.01 -2.51 10.67
CA SER A 285 -32.95 -3.98 10.74
C SER A 285 -34.29 -4.65 11.08
N ALA A 286 -35.18 -3.95 11.77
CA ALA A 286 -36.53 -4.44 12.10
C ALA A 286 -37.49 -4.50 10.89
N ILE A 287 -37.20 -3.80 9.79
CA ILE A 287 -38.08 -3.69 8.61
C ILE A 287 -37.39 -4.03 7.29
N VAL A 288 -36.09 -4.24 7.28
CA VAL A 288 -35.39 -4.66 6.07
C VAL A 288 -35.79 -6.08 5.73
N ALA A 289 -36.57 -6.23 4.66
CA ALA A 289 -36.98 -7.52 4.16
C ALA A 289 -35.85 -8.13 3.32
N TYR A 290 -35.21 -9.17 3.88
CA TYR A 290 -34.22 -9.96 3.16
C TYR A 290 -34.89 -10.70 2.00
N ALA A 291 -34.33 -10.55 0.80
CA ALA A 291 -34.62 -11.47 -0.29
C ALA A 291 -33.36 -11.77 -1.08
N ARG A 292 -33.23 -13.05 -1.41
CA ARG A 292 -32.16 -13.61 -2.23
C ARG A 292 -32.75 -14.00 -3.58
N ALA A 293 -32.05 -13.65 -4.64
CA ALA A 293 -32.35 -14.16 -5.98
C ALA A 293 -31.69 -15.55 -6.12
N VAL A 294 -32.50 -16.55 -6.48
CA VAL A 294 -32.08 -17.93 -6.73
C VAL A 294 -32.65 -18.41 -8.06
N ARG A 295 -32.04 -19.44 -8.61
CA ARG A 295 -32.62 -20.15 -9.76
C ARG A 295 -33.88 -20.90 -9.33
N MET A 296 -34.83 -21.07 -10.26
CA MET A 296 -36.04 -21.84 -10.00
C MET A 296 -35.68 -23.29 -9.66
N SER A 297 -34.69 -23.86 -10.35
CA SER A 297 -34.14 -25.20 -10.05
C SER A 297 -33.67 -25.36 -8.59
N GLU A 298 -33.02 -24.34 -8.01
CA GLU A 298 -32.60 -24.34 -6.60
C GLU A 298 -33.79 -24.22 -5.64
N ALA A 299 -34.94 -23.73 -6.10
CA ALA A 299 -36.13 -23.44 -5.31
C ALA A 299 -37.33 -24.35 -5.64
N GLU A 300 -37.15 -25.43 -6.39
CA GLU A 300 -38.22 -26.36 -6.79
C GLU A 300 -38.93 -27.00 -5.58
N HIS A 301 -38.20 -27.18 -4.48
CA HIS A 301 -38.73 -27.69 -3.23
C HIS A 301 -39.68 -26.71 -2.51
N LEU A 302 -39.73 -25.44 -2.94
CA LEU A 302 -40.62 -24.41 -2.40
C LEU A 302 -41.85 -24.27 -3.30
N GLY A 303 -43.02 -24.08 -2.69
CA GLY A 303 -44.24 -23.81 -3.46
C GLY A 303 -44.26 -22.41 -4.06
N ALA A 304 -45.01 -22.19 -5.14
CA ALA A 304 -45.21 -20.86 -5.69
C ALA A 304 -45.96 -19.95 -4.69
N CYS A 305 -45.59 -18.67 -4.64
CA CYS A 305 -46.37 -17.66 -3.91
C CYS A 305 -47.78 -17.51 -4.52
N SER A 306 -48.81 -17.46 -3.68
CA SER A 306 -50.21 -17.29 -4.13
C SER A 306 -50.46 -15.99 -4.91
N TYR A 307 -49.74 -14.91 -4.57
CA TYR A 307 -49.89 -13.60 -5.20
C TYR A 307 -49.07 -13.45 -6.49
N CYS A 308 -47.75 -13.68 -6.45
CA CYS A 308 -46.85 -13.45 -7.59
C CYS A 308 -46.34 -14.74 -8.24
N GLY A 309 -46.86 -15.90 -7.88
CA GLY A 309 -46.46 -17.20 -8.44
C GLY A 309 -47.32 -17.64 -9.62
N LYS A 310 -48.46 -16.98 -9.86
CA LYS A 310 -49.26 -17.13 -11.07
C LYS A 310 -48.47 -16.65 -12.29
#